data_AF-A0A2G9XH27-F1
#
_entry.id   AF-A0A2G9XH27-F1
#
_cell.length_a   1.000
_cell.length_b   1.000
_cell.length_c   1.000
_cell.angle_alpha   90.00
_cell.angle_beta   90.00
_cell.angle_gamma   90.00
#
_symmetry.space_group_name_H-M   'P 1'
#
loop_
_entity.id
_entity.type
_entity.pdbx_description
1 polymer ?
#
loop_
_entity_poly.entity_id
_entity_poly.type
_entity_poly.pdbx_seq_one_letter_code
_entity_poly.pdbx_strand_id
1 'polypeptide(L)'
;MMLIFLCCIFCVSVASAQVCVNCHTKVTPNIVKDWQLSKHSENKIDCSECHGNQHKSAQDVAKVKIPTPDTCANCHEQKVKQFKAGKHAVSWASMKAMPTAHWQPMALMEGMKGCGGCHKIGLKTEAEIKELKKGGAGFGVASCDACHTRHTFSIQEAKQPQACQTCHMGFDHPQWEMYSASKHGVRYLLKQNKTLPPTVAAPTCQTCHMQGGNHAVRTAWGF
;
A
#
# COMPACT_ATOMS: atom_id res chain seq x y z
N MET A 1 23.19 44.13 25.40
CA MET A 1 21.92 43.72 26.02
C MET A 1 20.81 43.87 25.00
N MET A 2 20.51 42.82 24.22
CA MET A 2 19.15 42.64 23.69
C MET A 2 18.95 41.17 23.37
N LEU A 3 17.93 40.62 24.00
CA LEU A 3 17.57 39.22 24.10
C LEU A 3 17.00 38.67 22.78
N ILE A 4 17.32 37.38 22.55
CA ILE A 4 16.39 36.28 22.23
C ILE A 4 15.25 36.62 21.26
N PHE A 5 15.29 36.09 20.03
CA PHE A 5 14.11 35.57 19.33
C PHE A 5 14.54 34.79 18.09
N LEU A 6 14.63 33.46 18.17
CA LEU A 6 14.40 32.57 17.02
C LEU A 6 14.21 31.11 17.48
N CYS A 7 13.22 30.86 18.33
CA CYS A 7 12.78 29.50 18.66
C CYS A 7 11.27 29.36 18.39
N CYS A 8 10.83 29.55 17.13
CA CYS A 8 9.42 29.44 16.76
C CYS A 8 9.17 28.79 15.38
N ILE A 9 10.02 27.87 14.91
CA ILE A 9 9.76 27.16 13.63
C ILE A 9 9.23 25.72 13.83
N PHE A 10 9.25 25.18 15.06
CA PHE A 10 8.86 23.78 15.31
C PHE A 10 7.44 23.54 15.87
N CYS A 11 6.63 24.59 16.12
CA CYS A 11 5.31 24.42 16.75
C CYS A 11 4.12 24.24 15.79
N VAL A 12 4.28 24.46 14.48
CA VAL A 12 3.13 24.49 13.57
C VAL A 12 2.62 23.09 13.18
N SER A 13 3.49 22.08 13.13
CA SER A 13 3.11 20.72 12.71
C SER A 13 2.21 20.00 13.72
N VAL A 14 2.48 20.16 15.02
CA VAL A 14 1.75 19.45 16.09
C VAL A 14 0.27 19.84 16.15
N ALA A 15 -0.07 21.08 15.80
CA ALA A 15 -1.44 21.59 15.85
C ALA A 15 -2.35 20.96 14.78
N SER A 16 -1.82 20.61 13.59
CA SER A 16 -2.61 20.00 12.51
C SER A 16 -2.92 18.52 12.78
N ALA A 17 -1.92 17.77 13.26
CA ALA A 17 -2.05 16.35 13.59
C ALA A 17 -3.20 16.07 14.56
N GLN A 18 -3.30 16.88 15.62
CA GLN A 18 -4.32 16.71 16.66
C GLN A 18 -5.74 16.97 16.12
N VAL A 19 -5.90 17.91 15.18
CA VAL A 19 -7.21 18.24 14.58
C VAL A 19 -7.73 17.07 13.74
N CYS A 20 -6.87 16.49 12.90
CA CYS A 20 -7.22 15.31 12.10
C CYS A 20 -7.62 14.14 13.00
N VAL A 21 -6.77 13.78 13.96
CA VAL A 21 -7.01 12.64 14.86
C VAL A 21 -8.28 12.84 15.70
N ASN A 22 -8.50 14.04 16.26
CA ASN A 22 -9.68 14.32 17.10
C ASN A 22 -11.01 14.14 16.35
N CYS A 23 -11.08 14.63 15.11
CA CYS A 23 -12.28 14.47 14.29
C CYS A 23 -12.42 13.02 13.80
N HIS A 24 -11.36 12.45 13.23
CA HIS A 24 -11.40 11.12 12.66
C HIS A 24 -11.54 9.99 13.68
N THR A 25 -11.23 10.23 14.96
CA THR A 25 -11.56 9.28 16.04
C THR A 25 -13.07 9.11 16.18
N LYS A 26 -13.86 10.13 15.83
CA LYS A 26 -15.32 10.09 15.87
C LYS A 26 -15.92 9.60 14.55
N VAL A 27 -15.37 10.05 13.42
CA VAL A 27 -15.93 9.79 12.08
C VAL A 27 -15.43 8.48 11.46
N THR A 28 -14.14 8.17 11.62
CA THR A 28 -13.49 6.96 11.09
C THR A 28 -12.58 6.30 12.14
N PRO A 29 -13.13 5.85 13.28
CA PRO A 29 -12.35 5.41 14.43
C PRO A 29 -11.32 4.31 14.10
N ASN A 30 -11.67 3.38 13.20
CA ASN A 30 -10.79 2.27 12.85
C ASN A 30 -9.57 2.72 12.05
N ILE A 31 -9.69 3.78 11.24
CA ILE A 31 -8.54 4.34 10.51
C ILE A 31 -7.54 4.96 11.48
N VAL A 32 -8.03 5.67 12.50
CA VAL A 32 -7.16 6.24 13.55
C VAL A 32 -6.51 5.13 14.37
N LYS A 33 -7.25 4.09 14.74
CA LYS A 33 -6.70 2.94 15.46
C LYS A 33 -5.61 2.24 14.65
N ASP A 34 -5.83 2.00 13.37
CA ASP A 34 -4.82 1.39 12.48
C ASP A 34 -3.56 2.26 12.39
N TRP A 35 -3.71 3.57 12.23
CA TRP A 35 -2.58 4.50 12.25
C TRP A 35 -1.84 4.47 13.59
N GLN A 36 -2.55 4.46 14.72
CA GLN A 36 -1.95 4.38 16.06
C GLN A 36 -1.12 3.09 16.26
N LEU A 37 -1.51 1.99 15.60
CA LEU A 37 -0.76 0.73 15.61
C LEU A 37 0.46 0.74 14.66
N SER A 38 0.60 1.75 13.81
CA SER A 38 1.65 1.83 12.81
C SER A 38 2.96 2.40 13.37
N LYS A 39 4.08 2.01 12.74
CA LYS A 39 5.36 2.68 12.97
C LYS A 39 5.36 4.14 12.56
N HIS A 40 4.48 4.56 11.65
CA HIS A 40 4.35 5.97 11.27
C HIS A 40 3.86 6.82 12.44
N SER A 41 2.86 6.37 13.20
CA SER A 41 2.41 7.06 14.42
C SER A 41 3.51 7.12 15.49
N GLU A 42 4.22 6.00 15.72
CA GLU A 42 5.36 5.98 16.67
C GLU A 42 6.46 6.99 16.28
N ASN A 43 6.69 7.19 14.98
CA ASN A 43 7.66 8.13 14.44
C ASN A 43 7.08 9.53 14.18
N LYS A 44 5.90 9.84 14.73
CA LYS A 44 5.24 11.16 14.64
C LYS A 44 4.93 11.61 13.21
N ILE A 45 4.77 10.67 12.27
CA ILE A 45 4.25 10.95 10.93
C ILE A 45 2.74 11.09 11.04
N ASP A 46 2.25 12.32 10.89
CA ASP A 46 0.83 12.63 11.03
C ASP A 46 0.01 12.36 9.75
N CYS A 47 -1.31 12.53 9.83
CA CYS A 47 -2.22 12.33 8.71
C CYS A 47 -1.89 13.25 7.52
N SER A 48 -1.50 14.49 7.80
CA SER A 48 -1.28 15.54 6.82
C SER A 48 0.02 15.40 6.06
N GLU A 49 1.03 14.75 6.63
CA GLU A 49 2.28 14.40 5.92
C GLU A 49 1.99 13.55 4.67
N CYS A 50 0.96 12.71 4.74
CA CYS A 50 0.50 11.89 3.61
C CYS A 50 -0.64 12.56 2.82
N HIS A 51 -1.62 13.13 3.51
CA HIS A 51 -2.89 13.57 2.92
C HIS A 51 -3.01 15.09 2.68
N GLY A 52 -2.01 15.87 3.08
CA GLY A 52 -2.02 17.33 3.04
C GLY A 52 -2.95 17.97 4.08
N ASN A 53 -2.98 19.31 4.06
CA ASN A 53 -3.67 20.16 5.05
C ASN A 53 -4.89 20.92 4.50
N GLN A 54 -5.35 20.58 3.30
CA GLN A 54 -6.40 21.34 2.59
C GLN A 54 -7.82 20.90 2.96
N HIS A 55 -7.98 19.70 3.50
CA HIS A 55 -9.24 19.21 4.07
C HIS A 55 -9.32 19.60 5.54
N LYS A 56 -10.39 20.30 5.94
CA LYS A 56 -10.59 20.80 7.30
C LYS A 56 -11.98 20.48 7.86
N SER A 57 -12.95 20.11 7.03
CA SER A 57 -14.32 19.78 7.46
C SER A 57 -15.01 18.78 6.54
N ALA A 58 -16.14 18.21 6.97
CA ALA A 58 -16.89 17.23 6.17
C ALA A 58 -17.30 17.73 4.77
N GLN A 59 -17.37 19.05 4.56
CA GLN A 59 -17.76 19.67 3.29
C GLN A 59 -16.61 19.73 2.27
N ASP A 60 -15.35 19.57 2.70
CA ASP A 60 -14.18 19.72 1.84
C ASP A 60 -13.31 18.47 1.75
N VAL A 61 -13.89 17.29 2.00
CA VAL A 61 -13.24 15.97 1.85
C VAL A 61 -12.58 15.83 0.48
N ALA A 62 -13.18 16.39 -0.58
CA ALA A 62 -12.61 16.37 -1.94
C ALA A 62 -11.22 17.04 -2.06
N LYS A 63 -10.84 17.90 -1.11
CA LYS A 63 -9.52 18.57 -1.07
C LYS A 63 -8.42 17.71 -0.47
N VAL A 64 -8.74 16.53 0.08
CA VAL A 64 -7.76 15.59 0.59
C VAL A 64 -6.83 15.13 -0.54
N LYS A 65 -5.51 15.12 -0.28
CA LYS A 65 -4.57 14.46 -1.19
C LYS A 65 -4.63 12.96 -0.93
N ILE A 66 -4.66 12.20 -2.01
CA ILE A 66 -4.49 10.74 -1.90
C ILE A 66 -3.03 10.44 -2.22
N PRO A 67 -2.29 9.78 -1.32
CA PRO A 67 -0.88 9.48 -1.52
C PRO A 67 -0.64 8.70 -2.81
N THR A 68 0.49 8.97 -3.44
CA THR A 68 1.07 8.18 -4.53
C THR A 68 2.43 7.63 -4.08
N PRO A 69 3.10 6.77 -4.87
CA PRO A 69 4.48 6.37 -4.55
C PRO A 69 5.45 7.54 -4.38
N ASP A 70 5.18 8.70 -5.01
CA ASP A 70 6.01 9.89 -4.85
C ASP A 70 5.85 10.53 -3.47
N THR A 71 4.67 10.45 -2.86
CA THR A 71 4.48 10.82 -1.45
C THR A 71 5.37 9.97 -0.54
N CYS A 72 5.44 8.66 -0.81
CA CYS A 72 6.29 7.73 -0.07
C CYS A 72 7.78 7.96 -0.33
N ALA A 73 8.15 8.42 -1.53
CA ALA A 73 9.54 8.62 -1.94
C ALA A 73 10.27 9.67 -1.11
N ASN A 74 9.54 10.63 -0.53
CA ASN A 74 10.11 11.66 0.36
C ASN A 74 10.88 11.05 1.55
N CYS A 75 10.47 9.86 2.02
CA CYS A 75 11.11 9.16 3.14
C CYS A 75 11.65 7.77 2.74
N HIS A 76 11.10 7.15 1.70
CA HIS A 76 11.40 5.77 1.28
C HIS A 76 11.93 5.70 -0.17
N GLU A 77 12.76 6.67 -0.56
CA GLU A 77 13.29 6.82 -1.92
C GLU A 77 13.82 5.50 -2.51
N GLN A 78 14.69 4.79 -1.77
CA GLN A 78 15.28 3.55 -2.24
C GLN A 78 14.23 2.47 -2.55
N LYS A 79 13.21 2.32 -1.68
CA LYS A 79 12.16 1.32 -1.86
C LYS A 79 11.25 1.67 -3.04
N VAL A 80 10.93 2.95 -3.20
CA VAL A 80 10.17 3.44 -4.35
C VAL A 80 10.96 3.25 -5.64
N LYS A 81 12.26 3.55 -5.67
CA LYS A 81 13.13 3.31 -6.84
C LYS A 81 13.16 1.83 -7.23
N GLN A 82 13.28 0.94 -6.26
CA GLN A 82 13.21 -0.51 -6.49
C GLN A 82 11.85 -0.92 -7.06
N PHE A 83 10.76 -0.48 -6.44
CA PHE A 83 9.40 -0.74 -6.91
C PHE A 83 9.18 -0.28 -8.37
N LYS A 84 9.56 0.96 -8.68
CA LYS A 84 9.45 1.54 -10.04
C LYS A 84 10.25 0.76 -11.08
N ALA A 85 11.34 0.09 -10.67
CA ALA A 85 12.14 -0.77 -11.54
C ALA A 85 11.62 -2.22 -11.66
N GLY A 86 10.50 -2.52 -10.99
CA GLY A 86 9.83 -3.82 -10.95
C GLY A 86 8.59 -3.89 -11.84
N LYS A 87 8.11 -5.10 -12.11
CA LYS A 87 6.95 -5.32 -12.98
C LYS A 87 5.63 -4.84 -12.38
N HIS A 88 5.49 -4.89 -11.06
CA HIS A 88 4.30 -4.38 -10.38
C HIS A 88 4.03 -2.90 -10.71
N ALA A 89 5.07 -2.09 -10.90
CA ALA A 89 4.91 -0.67 -11.23
C ALA A 89 4.26 -0.43 -12.60
N VAL A 90 4.37 -1.37 -13.54
CA VAL A 90 3.76 -1.25 -14.88
C VAL A 90 2.42 -2.00 -15.01
N SER A 91 1.99 -2.73 -13.98
CA SER A 91 0.80 -3.60 -14.04
C SER A 91 -0.48 -2.90 -14.52
N TRP A 92 -0.71 -1.65 -14.13
CA TRP A 92 -1.85 -0.85 -14.57
C TRP A 92 -1.80 -0.54 -16.07
N ALA A 93 -0.62 -0.13 -16.57
CA ALA A 93 -0.41 0.10 -17.99
C ALA A 93 -0.58 -1.21 -18.78
N SER A 94 -0.02 -2.32 -18.30
CA SER A 94 -0.16 -3.64 -18.93
C SER A 94 -1.62 -4.10 -19.00
N MET A 95 -2.40 -3.89 -17.94
CA MET A 95 -3.83 -4.24 -17.92
C MET A 95 -4.59 -3.51 -19.04
N LYS A 96 -4.37 -2.20 -19.19
CA LYS A 96 -5.05 -1.39 -20.21
C LYS A 96 -4.53 -1.64 -21.62
N ALA A 97 -3.31 -2.16 -21.76
CA ALA A 97 -2.70 -2.45 -23.05
C ALA A 97 -3.22 -3.74 -23.69
N MET A 98 -3.97 -4.57 -22.95
CA MET A 98 -4.59 -5.78 -23.51
C MET A 98 -5.57 -5.39 -24.63
N PRO A 99 -5.48 -5.97 -25.84
CA PRO A 99 -6.34 -5.62 -26.97
C PRO A 99 -7.85 -5.71 -26.65
N THR A 100 -8.21 -6.65 -25.78
CA THR A 100 -9.59 -6.88 -25.35
C THR A 100 -9.98 -6.13 -24.07
N ALA A 101 -9.10 -5.29 -23.50
CA ALA A 101 -9.37 -4.55 -22.26
C ALA A 101 -10.64 -3.70 -22.35
N HIS A 102 -10.82 -3.02 -23.49
CA HIS A 102 -11.99 -2.16 -23.74
C HIS A 102 -13.28 -2.96 -24.04
N TRP A 103 -13.18 -4.26 -24.24
CA TRP A 103 -14.31 -5.17 -24.47
C TRP A 103 -14.69 -5.96 -23.21
N GLN A 104 -13.91 -5.83 -22.14
CA GLN A 104 -14.28 -6.41 -20.85
C GLN A 104 -15.43 -5.62 -20.22
N PRO A 105 -16.34 -6.28 -19.49
CA PRO A 105 -17.36 -5.60 -18.71
C PRO A 105 -16.75 -4.51 -17.82
N MET A 106 -17.35 -3.32 -17.82
CA MET A 106 -16.88 -2.20 -16.99
C MET A 106 -16.77 -2.60 -15.52
N ALA A 107 -17.67 -3.47 -15.02
CA ALA A 107 -17.62 -4.00 -13.66
C ALA A 107 -16.36 -4.82 -13.32
N LEU A 108 -15.63 -5.35 -14.31
CA LEU A 108 -14.37 -6.07 -14.13
C LEU A 108 -13.14 -5.17 -14.27
N MET A 109 -13.26 -4.03 -14.93
CA MET A 109 -12.15 -3.10 -15.20
C MET A 109 -12.15 -1.89 -14.27
N GLU A 110 -13.34 -1.39 -13.91
CA GLU A 110 -13.54 -0.15 -13.17
C GLU A 110 -13.77 -0.40 -11.66
N GLY A 111 -13.72 0.69 -10.88
CA GLY A 111 -14.05 0.65 -9.46
C GLY A 111 -13.05 -0.13 -8.58
N MET A 112 -11.85 -0.42 -9.10
CA MET A 112 -10.83 -1.22 -8.40
C MET A 112 -11.32 -2.62 -7.99
N LYS A 113 -12.18 -3.20 -8.81
CA LYS A 113 -12.65 -4.60 -8.73
C LYS A 113 -12.11 -5.38 -9.94
N GLY A 114 -12.20 -6.70 -9.89
CA GLY A 114 -11.71 -7.57 -10.97
C GLY A 114 -10.25 -7.28 -11.33
N CYS A 115 -9.99 -7.07 -12.63
CA CYS A 115 -8.68 -6.73 -13.17
C CYS A 115 -8.12 -5.45 -12.52
N GLY A 116 -8.95 -4.41 -12.41
CA GLY A 116 -8.57 -3.14 -11.78
C GLY A 116 -8.25 -3.29 -10.30
N GLY A 117 -8.79 -4.29 -9.62
CA GLY A 117 -8.49 -4.57 -8.20
C GLY A 117 -7.08 -5.09 -7.96
N CYS A 118 -6.60 -6.00 -8.82
CA CYS A 118 -5.26 -6.58 -8.74
C CYS A 118 -4.21 -5.65 -9.37
N HIS A 119 -4.50 -5.10 -10.55
CA HIS A 119 -3.56 -4.25 -11.30
C HIS A 119 -3.46 -2.81 -10.77
N LYS A 120 -4.27 -2.41 -9.78
CA LYS A 120 -4.16 -1.08 -9.15
C LYS A 120 -2.82 -0.84 -8.46
N ILE A 121 -2.01 -1.87 -8.22
CA ILE A 121 -0.66 -1.67 -7.71
C ILE A 121 0.20 -0.88 -8.72
N GLY A 122 -0.11 -0.90 -10.02
CA GLY A 122 0.65 -0.16 -11.03
C GLY A 122 0.53 1.35 -10.91
N LEU A 123 1.57 2.02 -11.39
CA LEU A 123 1.65 3.48 -11.48
C LEU A 123 0.57 4.02 -12.43
N LYS A 124 0.07 5.20 -12.08
CA LYS A 124 -0.97 5.91 -12.82
C LYS A 124 -0.50 7.33 -13.06
N THR A 125 -0.84 7.85 -14.23
CA THR A 125 -0.67 9.27 -14.57
C THR A 125 -1.64 10.13 -13.76
N GLU A 126 -1.37 11.43 -13.67
CA GLU A 126 -2.27 12.37 -13.01
C GLU A 126 -3.67 12.38 -13.64
N ALA A 127 -3.76 12.23 -14.96
CA ALA A 127 -5.04 12.18 -15.68
C ALA A 127 -5.87 10.96 -15.25
N GLU A 128 -5.23 9.79 -15.14
CA GLU A 128 -5.90 8.57 -14.67
C GLU A 128 -6.31 8.68 -13.20
N ILE A 129 -5.47 9.26 -12.35
CA ILE A 129 -5.83 9.49 -10.94
C ILE A 129 -7.04 10.44 -10.85
N LYS A 130 -7.07 11.50 -11.65
CA LYS A 130 -8.22 12.43 -11.72
C LYS A 130 -9.49 11.70 -12.17
N GLU A 131 -9.39 10.82 -13.17
CA GLU A 131 -10.54 10.06 -13.66
C GLU A 131 -11.06 9.07 -12.62
N LEU A 132 -10.16 8.31 -11.97
CA LEU A 132 -10.52 7.38 -10.90
C LEU A 132 -11.19 8.08 -9.71
N LYS A 133 -10.78 9.32 -9.42
CA LYS A 133 -11.43 10.14 -8.38
C LYS A 133 -12.88 10.49 -8.73
N LYS A 134 -13.20 10.72 -10.01
CA LYS A 134 -14.59 10.95 -10.45
C LYS A 134 -15.46 9.71 -10.20
N GLY A 135 -14.91 8.51 -10.42
CA GLY A 135 -15.55 7.23 -10.13
C GLY A 135 -15.65 6.89 -8.64
N GLY A 136 -15.33 7.82 -7.73
CA GLY A 136 -15.44 7.65 -6.28
C GLY A 136 -14.35 6.77 -5.65
N ALA A 137 -13.29 6.42 -6.39
CA ALA A 137 -12.39 5.35 -5.94
C ALA A 137 -11.64 5.70 -4.66
N GLY A 138 -11.19 6.95 -4.46
CA GLY A 138 -10.51 7.45 -3.24
C GLY A 138 -9.26 6.69 -2.76
N PHE A 139 -9.03 5.49 -3.29
CA PHE A 139 -8.17 4.40 -2.82
C PHE A 139 -7.63 3.66 -4.05
N GLY A 140 -6.52 2.93 -3.91
CA GLY A 140 -5.91 2.18 -5.03
C GLY A 140 -5.02 3.02 -5.97
N VAL A 141 -4.68 4.25 -5.58
CA VAL A 141 -3.72 5.10 -6.30
C VAL A 141 -2.35 5.15 -5.62
N ALA A 142 -2.25 4.71 -4.37
CA ALA A 142 -1.03 4.75 -3.59
C ALA A 142 0.01 3.72 -4.03
N SER A 143 -0.43 2.57 -4.55
CA SER A 143 0.39 1.41 -4.95
C SER A 143 1.17 0.74 -3.82
N CYS A 144 1.65 1.50 -2.85
CA CYS A 144 2.46 1.05 -1.72
C CYS A 144 1.64 0.43 -0.58
N ASP A 145 0.31 0.37 -0.68
CA ASP A 145 -0.56 -0.24 0.33
C ASP A 145 -1.08 -1.62 -0.09
N ALA A 146 -0.48 -2.23 -1.12
CA ALA A 146 -0.90 -3.53 -1.63
C ALA A 146 -0.45 -4.71 -0.76
N CYS A 147 0.76 -4.65 -0.17
CA CYS A 147 1.32 -5.75 0.63
C CYS A 147 1.33 -5.47 2.14
N HIS A 148 1.58 -4.22 2.53
CA HIS A 148 1.45 -3.73 3.90
C HIS A 148 0.34 -2.68 3.90
N THR A 149 -0.84 -3.08 4.33
CA THR A 149 -2.05 -2.32 4.08
C THR A 149 -2.10 -1.05 4.91
N ARG A 150 -2.70 -0.01 4.34
CA ARG A 150 -3.04 1.20 5.09
C ARG A 150 -4.08 0.85 6.18
N HIS A 151 -4.08 1.44 7.36
CA HIS A 151 -3.15 2.48 7.84
C HIS A 151 -2.12 1.94 8.84
N THR A 152 -2.00 0.62 8.97
CA THR A 152 -1.02 -0.01 9.86
C THR A 152 0.38 -0.06 9.24
N PHE A 153 0.47 -0.18 7.91
CA PHE A 153 1.72 -0.29 7.13
C PHE A 153 2.70 -1.30 7.74
N SER A 154 2.20 -2.47 8.13
CA SER A 154 2.95 -3.48 8.88
C SER A 154 3.93 -4.27 8.01
N ILE A 155 5.23 -4.19 8.33
CA ILE A 155 6.24 -5.06 7.72
C ILE A 155 5.95 -6.54 8.02
N GLN A 156 5.36 -6.84 9.19
CA GLN A 156 5.01 -8.21 9.53
C GLN A 156 3.91 -8.75 8.63
N GLU A 157 2.89 -7.94 8.34
CA GLU A 157 1.84 -8.26 7.35
C GLU A 157 2.46 -8.50 5.97
N ALA A 158 3.29 -7.56 5.48
CA ALA A 158 3.92 -7.68 4.17
C ALA A 158 4.89 -8.87 4.03
N LYS A 159 5.37 -9.44 5.13
CA LYS A 159 6.22 -10.65 5.12
C LYS A 159 5.42 -11.95 5.13
N GLN A 160 4.10 -11.90 5.32
CA GLN A 160 3.25 -13.08 5.23
C GLN A 160 2.95 -13.41 3.76
N PRO A 161 2.98 -14.68 3.34
CA PRO A 161 2.63 -15.07 1.98
C PRO A 161 1.17 -14.74 1.62
N GLN A 162 0.29 -14.62 2.62
CA GLN A 162 -1.10 -14.17 2.45
C GLN A 162 -1.22 -12.76 1.86
N ALA A 163 -0.21 -11.89 2.03
CA ALA A 163 -0.19 -10.57 1.39
C ALA A 163 -0.14 -10.65 -0.15
N CYS A 164 0.37 -11.78 -0.69
CA CYS A 164 0.42 -12.03 -2.14
C CYS A 164 -0.86 -12.73 -2.65
N GLN A 165 -1.53 -13.50 -1.78
CA GLN A 165 -2.65 -14.37 -2.13
C GLN A 165 -3.79 -13.65 -2.84
N THR A 166 -4.08 -12.40 -2.45
CA THR A 166 -5.24 -11.64 -2.97
C THR A 166 -5.17 -11.37 -4.47
N CYS A 167 -3.98 -11.43 -5.06
CA CYS A 167 -3.76 -11.21 -6.50
C CYS A 167 -3.15 -12.45 -7.18
N HIS A 168 -2.25 -13.16 -6.51
CA HIS A 168 -1.53 -14.32 -7.04
C HIS A 168 -2.28 -15.62 -6.76
N MET A 169 -3.50 -15.73 -7.27
CA MET A 169 -4.38 -16.88 -7.11
C MET A 169 -5.21 -17.09 -8.37
N GLY A 170 -5.95 -18.19 -8.42
CA GLY A 170 -6.88 -18.47 -9.51
C GLY A 170 -6.23 -19.14 -10.72
N PHE A 171 -6.96 -19.20 -11.82
CA PHE A 171 -6.67 -20.12 -12.92
C PHE A 171 -5.51 -19.66 -13.84
N ASP A 172 -5.31 -18.35 -13.98
CA ASP A 172 -4.36 -17.74 -14.91
C ASP A 172 -2.94 -17.68 -14.33
N HIS A 173 -2.84 -17.56 -13.00
CA HIS A 173 -1.57 -17.61 -12.29
C HIS A 173 -1.77 -18.13 -10.85
N PRO A 174 -1.82 -19.47 -10.65
CA PRO A 174 -2.14 -20.11 -9.37
C PRO A 174 -0.95 -20.14 -8.38
N GLN A 175 -0.17 -19.06 -8.22
CA GLN A 175 1.04 -19.15 -7.38
C GLN A 175 0.71 -19.40 -5.90
N TRP A 176 -0.40 -18.86 -5.39
CA TRP A 176 -0.85 -19.13 -4.03
C TRP A 176 -1.23 -20.60 -3.83
N GLU A 177 -2.01 -21.19 -4.74
CA GLU A 177 -2.43 -22.58 -4.68
C GLU A 177 -1.21 -23.50 -4.74
N MET A 178 -0.27 -23.22 -5.64
CA MET A 178 1.00 -23.95 -5.75
C MET A 178 1.83 -23.83 -4.47
N TYR A 179 1.95 -22.62 -3.90
CA TYR A 179 2.71 -22.40 -2.67
C TYR A 179 2.04 -23.06 -1.46
N SER A 180 0.76 -22.79 -1.24
CA SER A 180 0.01 -23.21 -0.05
C SER A 180 -0.15 -24.73 0.04
N ALA A 181 -0.28 -25.43 -1.09
CA ALA A 181 -0.30 -26.89 -1.15
C ALA A 181 1.10 -27.53 -1.10
N SER A 182 2.17 -26.77 -1.32
CA SER A 182 3.55 -27.27 -1.25
C SER A 182 4.01 -27.56 0.19
N LYS A 183 5.09 -28.32 0.34
CA LYS A 183 5.74 -28.51 1.66
C LYS A 183 6.24 -27.18 2.27
N HIS A 184 6.60 -26.19 1.45
CA HIS A 184 6.97 -24.86 1.96
C HIS A 184 5.77 -24.18 2.62
N GLY A 185 4.64 -24.08 1.92
CA GLY A 185 3.43 -23.44 2.43
C GLY A 185 2.83 -24.16 3.63
N VAL A 186 2.72 -25.49 3.59
CA VAL A 186 2.21 -26.28 4.72
C VAL A 186 3.09 -26.10 5.96
N ARG A 187 4.41 -26.19 5.83
CA ARG A 187 5.32 -25.96 6.97
C ARG A 187 5.22 -24.52 7.49
N TYR A 188 5.06 -23.54 6.60
CA TYR A 188 4.89 -22.15 7.01
C TYR A 188 3.59 -21.93 7.78
N LEU A 189 2.48 -22.50 7.33
CA LEU A 189 1.20 -22.45 8.06
C LEU A 189 1.32 -23.10 9.45
N LEU A 190 1.95 -24.27 9.53
CA LEU A 190 2.19 -24.96 10.80
C LEU A 190 3.15 -24.19 11.72
N LYS A 191 4.06 -23.38 11.15
CA LYS A 191 4.89 -22.44 11.90
C LYS A 191 4.06 -21.24 12.41
N GLN A 192 3.20 -20.66 11.57
CA GLN A 192 2.33 -19.53 11.93
C GLN A 192 1.35 -19.89 13.06
N ASN A 193 0.73 -21.08 12.99
CA ASN A 193 -0.21 -21.55 14.01
C ASN A 193 0.46 -22.18 15.25
N LYS A 194 1.79 -22.10 15.33
CA LYS A 194 2.62 -22.58 16.45
C LYS A 194 2.65 -24.10 16.65
N THR A 195 2.22 -24.89 15.66
CA THR A 195 2.38 -26.36 15.68
C THR A 195 3.84 -26.78 15.49
N LEU A 196 4.58 -26.06 14.63
CA LEU A 196 6.01 -26.25 14.43
C LEU A 196 6.81 -25.10 15.10
N PRO A 197 8.04 -25.37 15.57
CA PRO A 197 8.87 -24.36 16.21
C PRO A 197 9.25 -23.24 15.24
N PRO A 198 9.47 -22.00 15.73
CA PRO A 198 9.79 -20.85 14.88
C PRO A 198 11.13 -20.98 14.13
N THR A 199 12.01 -21.88 14.58
CA THR A 199 13.30 -22.18 13.93
C THR A 199 13.16 -23.05 12.69
N VAL A 200 11.97 -23.63 12.45
CA VAL A 200 11.75 -24.48 11.29
C VAL A 200 11.93 -23.70 9.98
N ALA A 201 12.66 -24.31 9.04
CA ALA A 201 12.77 -23.81 7.67
C ALA A 201 11.40 -23.90 6.97
N ALA A 202 10.89 -22.72 6.62
CA ALA A 202 9.62 -22.52 5.94
C ALA A 202 9.70 -21.17 5.19
N PRO A 203 10.20 -21.16 3.94
CA PRO A 203 10.32 -19.92 3.16
C PRO A 203 8.94 -19.41 2.73
N THR A 204 8.82 -18.10 2.56
CA THR A 204 7.64 -17.44 1.98
C THR A 204 7.92 -16.94 0.56
N CYS A 205 6.90 -16.42 -0.12
CA CYS A 205 7.04 -15.72 -1.40
C CYS A 205 8.16 -14.66 -1.33
N GLN A 206 8.14 -13.85 -0.27
CA GLN A 206 9.09 -12.75 -0.04
C GLN A 206 10.51 -13.24 0.21
N THR A 207 10.68 -14.42 0.84
CA THR A 207 12.00 -15.02 1.06
C THR A 207 12.73 -15.27 -0.27
N CYS A 208 11.99 -15.70 -1.29
CA CYS A 208 12.55 -16.02 -2.60
C CYS A 208 12.52 -14.83 -3.58
N HIS A 209 11.44 -14.05 -3.60
CA HIS A 209 11.19 -13.02 -4.63
C HIS A 209 11.48 -11.58 -4.18
N MET A 210 11.68 -11.36 -2.88
CA MET A 210 12.02 -10.06 -2.30
C MET A 210 13.30 -10.16 -1.45
N GLN A 211 14.31 -10.87 -1.98
CA GLN A 211 15.59 -11.06 -1.31
C GLN A 211 16.19 -9.73 -0.85
N GLY A 212 16.69 -9.68 0.39
CA GLY A 212 17.18 -8.45 1.01
C GLY A 212 16.13 -7.35 1.19
N GLY A 213 14.84 -7.67 1.10
CA GLY A 213 13.74 -6.69 1.13
C GLY A 213 13.71 -5.78 -0.11
N ASN A 214 14.17 -6.29 -1.26
CA ASN A 214 14.13 -5.57 -2.52
C ASN A 214 12.70 -5.49 -3.08
N HIS A 215 12.22 -4.28 -3.38
CA HIS A 215 10.85 -4.02 -3.83
C HIS A 215 10.64 -4.15 -5.35
N ALA A 216 11.67 -4.51 -6.12
CA ALA A 216 11.52 -4.70 -7.56
C ALA A 216 10.75 -5.99 -7.92
N VAL A 217 10.69 -6.96 -6.99
CA VAL A 217 9.97 -8.25 -7.15
C VAL A 217 10.23 -8.87 -8.52
N ARG A 218 11.51 -9.06 -8.86
CA ARG A 218 11.93 -9.57 -10.17
C ARG A 218 11.92 -11.09 -10.15
N THR A 219 11.11 -11.69 -11.01
CA THR A 219 11.13 -13.13 -11.31
C THR A 219 11.95 -13.37 -12.57
N ALA A 220 12.67 -14.49 -12.62
CA ALA A 220 13.50 -14.85 -13.78
C ALA A 220 12.65 -15.23 -15.02
N TRP A 221 11.41 -15.70 -14.82
CA TRP A 221 10.48 -16.13 -15.85
C TRP A 221 9.02 -15.90 -15.41
N GLY A 222 8.10 -15.76 -16.39
CA GLY A 222 6.66 -15.57 -16.15
C GLY A 222 6.25 -14.12 -15.87
N PHE A 223 4.97 -13.80 -16.10
CA PHE A 223 4.36 -12.46 -16.07
C PHE A 223 4.85 -11.58 -14.93
#